data_AF-A0A373Q1Y7-F1
#
_entry.id   AF-A0A373Q1Y7-F1
#
_cell.length_a   1.000
_cell.length_b   1.000
_cell.length_c   1.000
_cell.angle_alpha   90.00
_cell.angle_beta   90.00
_cell.angle_gamma   90.00
#
_symmetry.space_group_name_H-M   'P 1'
#
loop_
_entity.id
_entity.type
_entity.pdbx_description
1 polymer ?
#
loop_
_entity_poly.entity_id
_entity_poly.type
_entity_poly.pdbx_seq_one_letter_code
_entity_poly.pdbx_strand_id
1 'polypeptide(L)'
;MTIKECKEWLSRARKTDEEINALILEQERALTNATSTVAQSGSEKVQTSNVNTSENKFVSYAAYSELIDKRIDRLYEIKKEILENVNKLDDATLRTLLILRYLNFQTWEMIACKMNYGYRHILRLHGNALIEIKNVIECHIEPVI
;
A
#
# COMPACT_ATOMS: atom_id res chain seq x y z
N MET A 1 -1.24 -24.82 -0.50
CA MET A 1 -2.05 -23.63 -0.26
C MET A 1 -3.53 -23.91 -0.58
N THR A 2 -4.47 -23.49 0.28
CA THR A 2 -5.92 -23.58 0.00
C THR A 2 -6.41 -22.34 -0.78
N ILE A 3 -7.59 -22.41 -1.41
CA ILE A 3 -8.19 -21.23 -2.09
C ILE A 3 -8.44 -20.08 -1.09
N LYS A 4 -8.74 -20.42 0.18
CA LYS A 4 -8.91 -19.43 1.25
C LYS A 4 -7.58 -18.71 1.53
N GLU A 5 -6.51 -19.47 1.73
CA GLU A 5 -5.16 -18.92 1.94
C GLU A 5 -4.71 -18.06 0.75
N CYS A 6 -5.01 -18.49 -0.48
CA CYS A 6 -4.71 -17.72 -1.69
C CYS A 6 -5.43 -16.36 -1.70
N LYS A 7 -6.73 -16.34 -1.36
CA LYS A 7 -7.49 -15.09 -1.20
C LYS A 7 -6.88 -14.21 -0.11
N GLU A 8 -6.48 -14.78 1.01
CA GLU A 8 -5.85 -14.06 2.13
C GLU A 8 -4.50 -13.46 1.72
N TRP A 9 -3.69 -14.22 0.98
CA TRP A 9 -2.40 -13.79 0.45
C TRP A 9 -2.56 -12.59 -0.50
N LEU A 10 -3.53 -12.63 -1.43
CA LEU A 10 -3.86 -11.50 -2.30
C LEU A 10 -4.41 -10.30 -1.53
N SER A 11 -5.20 -10.55 -0.49
CA SER A 11 -5.83 -9.50 0.33
C SER A 11 -4.83 -8.72 1.19
N ARG A 12 -3.58 -9.21 1.34
CA ARG A 12 -2.50 -8.47 2.00
C ARG A 12 -2.30 -7.09 1.37
N ALA A 13 -2.45 -6.98 0.04
CA ALA A 13 -2.32 -5.70 -0.68
C ALA A 13 -3.19 -4.59 -0.09
N ARG A 14 -4.39 -4.91 0.41
CA ARG A 14 -5.29 -3.92 1.01
C ARG A 14 -4.77 -3.39 2.34
N LYS A 15 -4.33 -4.28 3.23
CA LYS A 15 -3.74 -3.89 4.52
C LYS A 15 -2.47 -3.06 4.31
N THR A 16 -1.65 -3.48 3.35
CA THR A 16 -0.45 -2.76 2.92
C THR A 16 -0.78 -1.35 2.41
N ASP A 17 -1.84 -1.20 1.60
CA ASP A 17 -2.28 0.10 1.10
C ASP A 17 -2.81 1.01 2.21
N GLU A 18 -3.61 0.46 3.14
CA GLU A 18 -4.09 1.17 4.33
C GLU A 18 -2.92 1.67 5.19
N GLU A 19 -1.87 0.86 5.37
CA GLU A 19 -0.65 1.25 6.09
C GLU A 19 0.15 2.33 5.35
N ILE A 20 0.31 2.22 4.02
CA ILE A 20 0.98 3.24 3.20
C ILE A 20 0.24 4.58 3.36
N ASN A 21 -1.08 4.59 3.22
CA ASN A 21 -1.88 5.81 3.33
C ASN A 21 -1.78 6.44 4.73
N ALA A 22 -1.75 5.63 5.78
CA ALA A 22 -1.55 6.12 7.15
C ALA A 22 -0.16 6.74 7.33
N LEU A 23 0.89 6.14 6.77
CA LEU A 23 2.26 6.64 6.83
C LEU A 23 2.43 7.96 6.07
N ILE A 24 1.83 8.08 4.87
CA ILE A 24 1.81 9.33 4.10
C ILE A 24 1.14 10.44 4.92
N LEU A 25 -0.01 10.15 5.54
CA LEU A 25 -0.70 11.12 6.40
C LEU A 25 0.15 11.55 7.60
N GLU A 26 0.88 10.61 8.23
CA GLU A 26 1.80 10.96 9.32
C GLU A 26 2.98 11.82 8.85
N GLN A 27 3.52 11.57 7.65
CA GLN A 27 4.55 12.40 7.05
C GLN A 27 4.06 13.84 6.80
N GLU A 28 2.83 14.01 6.30
CA GLU A 28 2.19 15.32 6.12
C GLU A 28 2.00 16.06 7.46
N ARG A 29 1.59 15.34 8.52
CA ARG A 29 1.47 15.90 9.87
C ARG A 29 2.83 16.32 10.42
N ALA A 30 3.86 15.50 10.24
CA ALA A 30 5.22 15.82 10.67
C ALA A 30 5.76 17.08 9.95
N LEU A 31 5.47 17.24 8.65
CA LEU A 31 5.82 18.42 7.89
C LEU A 31 5.09 19.67 8.41
N THR A 32 3.79 19.55 8.70
CA THR A 32 3.00 20.63 9.28
C THR A 32 3.57 21.07 10.63
N ASN A 33 3.97 20.13 11.48
CA ASN A 33 4.59 20.43 12.77
C ASN A 33 5.96 21.11 12.62
N ALA A 34 6.78 20.68 11.66
CA ALA A 34 8.08 21.27 11.39
C ALA A 34 7.99 22.71 10.86
N THR A 35 6.98 22.99 10.03
CA THR A 35 6.75 24.30 9.41
C THR A 35 5.93 25.26 10.29
N SER A 36 5.19 24.73 11.27
CA SER A 36 4.44 25.56 12.22
C SER A 36 5.38 26.44 13.07
N THR A 37 5.28 27.75 12.85
CA THR A 37 5.92 28.74 13.72
C THR A 37 4.90 29.10 14.80
N VAL A 38 5.02 28.53 16.01
CA VAL A 38 4.18 28.97 17.13
C VAL A 38 4.57 30.41 17.45
N ALA A 39 3.72 31.37 17.07
CA ALA A 39 3.83 32.74 17.54
C ALA A 39 3.53 32.71 19.05
N GLN A 40 4.58 32.80 19.89
CA GLN A 40 4.39 33.10 21.30
C GLN A 40 3.87 34.54 21.44
N SER A 41 2.55 34.71 21.28
CA SER A 41 1.85 35.89 21.79
C SER A 41 1.74 35.76 23.30
N GLY A 42 2.82 36.14 23.99
CA GLY A 42 2.91 36.14 25.44
C GLY A 42 4.04 37.06 25.86
N SER A 43 3.67 38.28 26.23
CA SER A 43 4.50 39.30 26.86
C SER A 43 5.51 38.72 27.85
N GLU A 44 6.79 38.61 27.49
CA GLU A 44 7.93 38.77 28.41
C GLU A 44 9.27 38.84 27.66
N LYS A 45 10.03 39.90 27.94
CA LYS A 45 11.43 40.04 27.52
C LYS A 45 12.25 38.97 28.24
N VAL A 46 12.72 37.94 27.54
CA VAL A 46 13.74 37.02 28.06
C VAL A 46 14.90 36.92 27.09
N GLN A 47 16.09 36.99 27.68
CA GLN A 47 17.40 37.01 27.06
C GLN A 47 17.64 35.85 26.10
N THR A 48 18.45 36.19 25.10
CA THR A 48 18.96 35.38 24.01
C THR A 48 19.58 34.04 24.44
N SER A 49 18.99 32.95 23.96
CA SER A 49 19.73 31.80 23.42
C SER A 49 19.11 31.48 22.06
N ASN A 50 19.57 32.20 21.03
CA ASN A 50 19.03 32.20 19.67
C ASN A 50 19.46 30.95 18.88
N VAL A 51 19.40 29.77 19.51
CA VAL A 51 19.92 28.52 18.95
C VAL A 51 18.77 27.70 18.37
N ASN A 52 18.56 27.85 17.06
CA ASN A 52 18.22 26.79 16.12
C ASN A 52 16.99 25.91 16.43
N THR A 53 15.97 26.41 17.13
CA THR A 53 14.76 25.61 17.42
C THR A 53 13.98 25.24 16.17
N SER A 54 13.92 26.11 15.17
CA SER A 54 13.32 25.82 13.85
C SER A 54 14.19 24.86 13.03
N GLU A 55 15.50 25.12 12.91
CA GLU A 55 16.43 24.24 12.19
C GLU A 55 16.44 22.81 12.78
N ASN A 56 16.44 22.66 14.10
CA ASN A 56 16.39 21.36 14.76
C ASN A 56 15.07 20.60 14.48
N LYS A 57 13.94 21.29 14.34
CA LYS A 57 12.67 20.66 13.92
C LYS A 57 12.78 20.14 12.49
N PHE A 58 13.38 20.90 11.58
CA PHE A 58 13.58 20.47 10.19
C PHE A 58 14.55 19.29 10.07
N VAL A 59 15.65 19.28 10.83
CA VAL A 59 16.59 18.14 10.87
C VAL A 59 15.89 16.88 11.40
N SER A 60 15.11 17.01 12.47
CA SER A 60 14.35 15.89 13.05
C SER A 60 13.28 15.37 12.08
N TYR A 61 12.58 16.29 11.40
CA TYR A 61 11.61 15.95 10.36
C TYR A 61 12.25 15.19 9.21
N ALA A 62 13.40 15.66 8.70
CA ALA A 62 14.10 15.00 7.58
C ALA A 62 14.47 13.55 7.93
N ALA A 63 15.05 13.32 9.12
CA ALA A 63 15.37 11.97 9.58
C ALA A 63 14.14 11.07 9.74
N TYR A 64 13.03 11.62 10.28
CA TYR A 64 11.79 10.87 10.43
C TYR A 64 11.11 10.55 9.10
N SER A 65 11.09 11.52 8.17
CA SER A 65 10.60 11.34 6.81
C SER A 65 11.32 10.21 6.09
N GLU A 66 12.66 10.18 6.17
CA GLU A 66 13.46 9.12 5.54
C GLU A 66 13.12 7.72 6.09
N LEU A 67 12.81 7.60 7.39
CA LEU A 67 12.36 6.34 7.99
C LEU A 67 10.98 5.91 7.47
N ILE A 68 10.06 6.87 7.30
CA ILE A 68 8.74 6.63 6.71
C ILE A 68 8.88 6.18 5.26
N ASP A 69 9.67 6.87 4.45
CA ASP A 69 9.89 6.54 3.04
C ASP A 69 10.43 5.12 2.88
N LYS A 70 11.46 4.75 3.65
CA LYS A 70 11.99 3.36 3.69
C LYS A 70 10.97 2.32 4.14
N ARG A 71 9.97 2.70 4.95
CA ARG A 71 8.88 1.79 5.34
C ARG A 71 7.89 1.65 4.19
N ILE A 72 7.50 2.76 3.55
CA ILE A 72 6.62 2.77 2.38
C ILE A 72 7.22 1.95 1.24
N ASP A 73 8.52 2.08 0.95
CA ASP A 73 9.20 1.29 -0.07
C ASP A 73 9.06 -0.22 0.17
N ARG A 74 9.29 -0.67 1.42
CA ARG A 74 9.13 -2.08 1.79
C ARG A 74 7.69 -2.56 1.68
N LEU A 75 6.71 -1.68 1.91
CA LEU A 75 5.29 -1.99 1.72
C LEU A 75 4.96 -2.09 0.22
N TYR A 76 5.53 -1.23 -0.63
CA TYR A 76 5.35 -1.33 -2.07
C TYR A 76 5.93 -2.62 -2.66
N GLU A 77 7.04 -3.15 -2.12
CA GLU A 77 7.58 -4.45 -2.55
C GLU A 77 6.56 -5.59 -2.34
N ILE A 78 5.69 -5.53 -1.33
CA ILE A 78 4.60 -6.52 -1.16
C ILE A 78 3.56 -6.38 -2.29
N LYS A 79 3.16 -5.15 -2.64
CA LYS A 79 2.21 -4.92 -3.74
C LYS A 79 2.82 -5.35 -5.08
N LYS A 80 4.13 -5.15 -5.26
CA LYS A 80 4.90 -5.56 -6.43
C LYS A 80 5.01 -7.09 -6.53
N GLU A 81 5.36 -7.78 -5.45
CA GLU A 81 5.34 -9.26 -5.36
C GLU A 81 3.99 -9.81 -5.82
N ILE A 82 2.88 -9.21 -5.35
CA ILE A 82 1.53 -9.62 -5.74
C ILE A 82 1.29 -9.39 -7.23
N LEU A 83 1.63 -8.20 -7.75
CA LEU A 83 1.48 -7.86 -9.16
C LEU A 83 2.30 -8.79 -10.07
N GLU A 84 3.55 -9.08 -9.69
CA GLU A 84 4.43 -9.98 -10.44
C GLU A 84 3.86 -11.39 -10.53
N ASN A 85 3.32 -11.94 -9.44
CA ASN A 85 2.70 -13.26 -9.49
C ASN A 85 1.38 -13.27 -10.26
N VAL A 86 0.57 -12.20 -10.17
CA VAL A 86 -0.61 -12.05 -11.03
C VAL A 86 -0.20 -12.00 -12.50
N ASN A 87 0.88 -11.29 -12.84
CA ASN A 87 1.35 -11.15 -14.22
C ASN A 87 1.82 -12.46 -14.88
N LYS A 88 2.12 -13.49 -14.08
CA LYS A 88 2.52 -14.82 -14.57
C LYS A 88 1.35 -15.68 -15.04
N LEU A 89 0.10 -15.31 -14.73
CA LEU A 89 -1.06 -15.98 -15.30
C LEU A 89 -1.08 -15.75 -16.81
N ASP A 90 -1.43 -16.76 -17.61
CA ASP A 90 -1.48 -16.60 -19.07
C ASP A 90 -2.69 -15.79 -19.53
N ASP A 91 -3.85 -15.98 -18.90
CA ASP A 91 -5.11 -15.31 -19.27
C ASP A 91 -5.13 -13.84 -18.82
N ALA A 92 -5.09 -12.93 -19.79
CA ALA A 92 -5.16 -11.49 -19.59
C ALA A 92 -6.44 -11.03 -18.86
N THR A 93 -7.55 -11.74 -19.05
CA THR A 93 -8.84 -11.45 -18.42
C THR A 93 -8.76 -11.70 -16.92
N LEU A 94 -8.16 -12.83 -16.52
CA LEU A 94 -8.00 -13.19 -15.11
C LEU A 94 -6.97 -12.28 -14.43
N ARG A 95 -5.87 -11.96 -15.12
CA ARG A 95 -4.90 -10.93 -14.66
C ARG A 95 -5.60 -9.61 -14.37
N THR A 96 -6.36 -9.10 -15.34
CA THR A 96 -7.09 -7.83 -15.21
C THR A 96 -8.05 -7.88 -14.02
N LEU A 97 -8.83 -8.94 -13.89
CA LEU A 97 -9.78 -9.10 -12.79
C LEU A 97 -9.07 -9.05 -11.42
N LEU A 98 -7.96 -9.76 -11.26
CA LEU A 98 -7.21 -9.79 -10.00
C LEU A 98 -6.57 -8.43 -9.68
N ILE A 99 -6.00 -7.74 -10.67
CA ILE A 99 -5.44 -6.39 -10.49
C ILE A 99 -6.56 -5.43 -10.05
N LEU A 100 -7.70 -5.42 -10.74
CA LEU A 100 -8.81 -4.54 -10.38
C LEU A 100 -9.34 -4.83 -8.96
N ARG A 101 -9.42 -6.12 -8.59
CA ARG A 101 -9.97 -6.52 -7.29
C ARG A 101 -9.01 -6.27 -6.13
N TYR A 102 -7.75 -6.67 -6.27
CA TYR A 102 -6.81 -6.80 -5.15
C TYR A 102 -5.75 -5.70 -5.11
N LEU A 103 -5.44 -5.04 -6.22
CA LEU A 103 -4.49 -3.93 -6.25
C LEU A 103 -5.17 -2.56 -6.40
N ASN A 104 -6.30 -2.51 -7.08
CA ASN A 104 -7.10 -1.28 -7.26
C ASN A 104 -8.35 -1.24 -6.35
N PHE A 105 -8.58 -2.29 -5.55
CA PHE A 105 -9.64 -2.38 -4.53
C PHE A 105 -11.06 -2.11 -5.04
N GLN A 106 -11.34 -2.40 -6.31
CA GLN A 106 -12.65 -2.15 -6.90
C GLN A 106 -13.71 -3.12 -6.39
N THR A 107 -14.96 -2.64 -6.33
CA THR A 107 -16.12 -3.50 -6.04
C THR A 107 -16.41 -4.41 -7.24
N TRP A 108 -17.13 -5.49 -7.00
CA TRP A 108 -17.49 -6.44 -8.06
C TRP A 108 -18.35 -5.80 -9.15
N GLU A 109 -19.22 -4.86 -8.78
CA GLU A 109 -20.06 -4.08 -9.67
C GLU A 109 -19.22 -3.17 -10.57
N MET A 110 -18.25 -2.45 -10.00
CA MET A 110 -17.34 -1.61 -10.77
C MET A 110 -16.50 -2.44 -11.74
N ILE A 111 -16.01 -3.60 -11.31
CA ILE A 111 -15.25 -4.53 -12.17
C ILE A 111 -16.13 -5.05 -13.30
N ALA A 112 -17.37 -5.44 -13.00
CA ALA A 112 -18.34 -5.90 -13.99
C ALA A 112 -18.59 -4.84 -15.08
N CYS A 113 -18.83 -3.59 -14.67
CA CYS A 113 -18.96 -2.46 -15.58
C CYS A 113 -17.69 -2.24 -16.41
N LYS A 114 -16.51 -2.22 -15.76
CA LYS A 114 -15.23 -1.92 -16.41
C LYS A 114 -14.79 -2.98 -17.41
N MET A 115 -15.07 -4.26 -17.13
CA MET A 115 -14.74 -5.38 -18.01
C MET A 115 -15.87 -5.72 -18.98
N ASN A 116 -16.99 -4.99 -18.94
CA ASN A 116 -18.19 -5.24 -19.75
C ASN A 116 -18.73 -6.67 -19.62
N TYR A 117 -18.75 -7.19 -18.39
CA TYR A 117 -19.29 -8.51 -18.07
C TYR A 117 -20.45 -8.41 -17.07
N GLY A 118 -21.34 -9.40 -17.08
CA GLY A 118 -22.35 -9.52 -16.03
C GLY A 118 -21.71 -9.86 -14.67
N TYR A 119 -22.29 -9.35 -13.58
CA TYR A 119 -21.82 -9.57 -12.20
C TYR A 119 -21.55 -11.05 -11.88
N ARG A 120 -22.49 -11.95 -12.22
CA ARG A 120 -22.34 -13.40 -12.01
C ARG A 120 -21.17 -13.99 -12.80
N HIS A 121 -20.89 -13.45 -13.98
CA HIS A 121 -19.78 -13.91 -14.81
C HIS A 121 -18.44 -13.51 -14.18
N ILE A 122 -18.33 -12.28 -13.66
CA ILE A 122 -17.15 -11.82 -12.89
C ILE A 122 -16.87 -12.71 -11.69
N LEU A 123 -17.89 -13.06 -10.89
CA LEU A 123 -17.69 -13.94 -9.73
C LEU A 123 -17.21 -15.34 -10.12
N ARG A 124 -17.68 -15.88 -11.25
CA ARG A 124 -17.21 -17.16 -11.78
C ARG A 124 -15.76 -17.07 -12.27
N LEU A 125 -15.43 -16.02 -13.03
CA LEU A 125 -14.05 -15.76 -13.46
C LEU A 125 -13.12 -15.56 -12.26
N HIS A 126 -13.59 -14.91 -11.20
CA HIS A 126 -12.82 -14.78 -9.96
C HIS A 126 -12.48 -16.13 -9.34
N GLY A 127 -13.44 -17.05 -9.28
CA GLY A 127 -13.20 -18.42 -8.83
C GLY A 127 -12.11 -19.11 -9.64
N ASN A 128 -12.16 -18.99 -10.97
CA ASN A 128 -11.14 -19.56 -11.87
C ASN A 128 -9.78 -18.89 -11.67
N ALA A 129 -9.74 -17.56 -11.58
CA ALA A 129 -8.51 -16.79 -11.36
C ALA A 129 -7.78 -17.23 -10.08
N LEU A 130 -8.53 -17.54 -9.02
CA LEU A 130 -7.96 -18.03 -7.76
C LEU A 130 -7.37 -19.44 -7.86
N ILE A 131 -7.95 -20.29 -8.70
CA ILE A 131 -7.41 -21.64 -8.95
C ILE A 131 -6.08 -21.51 -9.71
N GLU A 132 -6.05 -20.70 -10.76
CA GLU A 132 -4.84 -20.55 -11.58
C GLU A 132 -3.70 -19.88 -10.82
N ILE A 133 -3.98 -18.79 -10.09
CA ILE A 133 -2.92 -18.09 -9.35
C ILE A 133 -2.39 -18.91 -8.18
N LYS A 134 -3.23 -19.75 -7.58
CA LYS A 134 -2.78 -20.73 -6.58
C LYS A 134 -1.69 -21.62 -7.19
N ASN A 135 -1.90 -22.14 -8.40
CA ASN A 135 -0.92 -23.00 -9.06
C ASN A 135 0.39 -22.23 -9.34
N VAL A 136 0.31 -20.97 -9.78
CA VAL A 136 1.48 -20.11 -10.00
C VAL A 136 2.29 -19.92 -8.71
N ILE A 137 1.61 -19.60 -7.60
CA ILE A 137 2.27 -19.36 -6.31
C ILE A 137 2.91 -20.66 -5.79
N GLU A 138 2.22 -21.80 -5.92
CA GLU A 138 2.76 -23.10 -5.51
C GLU A 138 3.99 -23.52 -6.32
N CYS A 139 4.05 -23.21 -7.62
CA CYS A 139 5.20 -23.49 -8.48
C CYS A 139 6.46 -22.67 -8.15
N HIS A 140 6.37 -21.63 -7.31
CA HIS A 140 7.50 -20.77 -6.94
C HIS A 140 7.99 -20.93 -5.51
N ILE A 141 7.30 -21.75 -4.72
CA ILE A 141 7.85 -22.23 -3.46
C ILE A 141 8.79 -23.37 -3.83
N GLU A 142 10.05 -23.07 -4.14
CA GLU A 142 11.08 -24.12 -4.11
C GLU A 142 11.01 -24.78 -2.71
N PRO A 143 11.06 -26.12 -2.61
CA PRO A 143 11.08 -26.77 -1.33
C PRO A 143 12.31 -26.25 -0.57
N VAL A 144 12.07 -25.55 0.53
CA VAL A 144 13.13 -25.25 1.49
C VAL A 144 13.59 -26.60 2.03
N ILE A 145 14.74 -27.05 1.54
CA ILE A 145 15.46 -28.24 2.04
C ILE A 145 15.87 -28.00 3.49
#